data_AF-A0A7S2U4K5-F1
#
_entry.id   AF-A0A7S2U4K5-F1
#
_cell.length_a   1.000
_cell.length_b   1.000
_cell.length_c   1.000
_cell.angle_alpha   90.00
_cell.angle_beta   90.00
_cell.angle_gamma   90.00
#
_symmetry.space_group_name_H-M   'P 1'
#
loop_
_entity.id
_entity.type
_entity.pdbx_description
1 polymer ?
#
loop_
_entity_poly.entity_id
_entity_poly.type
_entity_poly.pdbx_seq_one_letter_code
_entity_poly.pdbx_strand_id
1 'polypeptide(L)'
;MLDKILTTCCADLPINMFKGEEDEVEEKKPMKIHSNSKPVPKKTSRSMPVMSSKFKGKATKYEDAFWDDLPSTIREAATVLGFDKESWDNYGWPESEEKSWEDLTPIERNAAETLGYDITSWDTKYSDKNWADVPKNVKEAAMSVGFTQELWDNDSWPEGLNKDWDDLTPAEQKAVMVLGYNKWAWE
;
A
#
# COMPACT_ATOMS: atom_id res chain seq x y z
N MET A 1 -30.99 -68.61 -22.59
CA MET A 1 -31.65 -68.02 -21.41
C MET A 1 -31.57 -66.51 -21.64
N LEU A 2 -32.63 -65.76 -22.00
CA LEU A 2 -34.00 -65.70 -21.43
C LEU A 2 -33.91 -65.42 -19.92
N ASP A 3 -34.48 -64.37 -19.31
CA ASP A 3 -35.46 -63.32 -19.69
C ASP A 3 -35.14 -62.03 -18.84
N LYS A 4 -35.62 -60.78 -19.04
CA LYS A 4 -37.00 -60.20 -19.00
C LYS A 4 -37.66 -60.32 -17.60
N ILE A 5 -38.35 -59.34 -16.97
CA ILE A 5 -38.84 -57.98 -17.32
C ILE A 5 -39.03 -57.11 -16.02
N LEU A 6 -39.38 -55.81 -16.15
CA LEU A 6 -40.04 -54.88 -15.17
C LEU A 6 -39.15 -54.32 -14.02
N THR A 7 -39.05 -53.02 -13.74
CA THR A 7 -40.03 -51.91 -13.57
C THR A 7 -40.88 -52.01 -12.30
N THR A 8 -40.69 -51.08 -11.35
CA THR A 8 -41.74 -50.36 -10.60
C THR A 8 -41.09 -49.25 -9.74
N CYS A 9 -41.71 -48.08 -9.69
CA CYS A 9 -41.32 -46.95 -8.83
C CYS A 9 -42.02 -47.02 -7.47
N CYS A 10 -41.47 -46.39 -6.42
CA CYS A 10 -42.14 -45.34 -5.62
C CYS A 10 -41.44 -45.02 -4.29
N ALA A 11 -41.63 -43.76 -3.88
CA ALA A 11 -41.72 -43.25 -2.51
C ALA A 11 -40.47 -43.21 -1.59
N ASP A 12 -40.00 -41.97 -1.39
CA ASP A 12 -39.91 -41.30 -0.08
C ASP A 12 -39.12 -41.95 1.07
N LEU A 13 -37.90 -41.44 1.28
CA LEU A 13 -37.22 -41.49 2.57
C LEU A 13 -37.48 -40.18 3.34
N PRO A 14 -38.03 -40.24 4.57
CA PRO A 14 -38.47 -39.05 5.29
C PRO A 14 -37.32 -38.25 5.93
N ILE A 15 -37.60 -36.95 6.07
CA ILE A 15 -36.75 -35.90 6.65
C ILE A 15 -36.42 -36.21 8.11
N ASN A 16 -35.14 -36.07 8.49
CA ASN A 16 -34.72 -36.21 9.87
C ASN A 16 -35.07 -34.96 10.69
N MET A 17 -35.64 -35.14 11.87
CA MET A 17 -35.98 -34.06 12.79
C MET A 17 -34.73 -33.52 13.48
N PHE A 18 -34.52 -32.21 13.46
CA PHE A 18 -33.72 -31.52 14.46
C PHE A 18 -34.54 -30.38 15.05
N LYS A 19 -34.64 -30.34 16.38
CA LYS A 19 -35.15 -29.16 17.12
C LYS A 19 -34.23 -27.97 16.81
N GLY A 20 -34.71 -26.74 16.72
CA GLY A 20 -35.89 -26.20 17.39
C GLY A 20 -35.46 -25.52 18.69
N GLU A 21 -34.74 -24.41 18.53
CA GLU A 21 -34.34 -23.48 19.58
C GLU A 21 -34.53 -22.07 18.99
N GLU A 22 -35.14 -21.18 19.76
CA GLU A 22 -36.01 -20.10 19.23
C GLU A 22 -35.32 -18.73 19.19
N ASP A 23 -35.91 -17.83 18.39
CA ASP A 23 -35.35 -16.54 17.99
C ASP A 23 -35.23 -15.48 19.10
N GLU A 24 -34.10 -14.75 19.10
CA GLU A 24 -34.13 -13.29 19.32
C GLU A 24 -33.30 -12.58 18.24
N VAL A 25 -33.99 -12.11 17.19
CA VAL A 25 -33.41 -11.22 16.18
C VAL A 25 -33.72 -9.77 16.57
N GLU A 26 -32.72 -9.03 17.07
CA GLU A 26 -32.88 -7.61 17.39
C GLU A 26 -32.99 -6.77 16.10
N GLU A 27 -34.20 -6.30 15.79
CA GLU A 27 -34.54 -5.52 14.59
C GLU A 27 -33.88 -4.13 14.57
N LYS A 28 -32.65 -4.03 14.05
CA LYS A 28 -31.97 -2.75 13.84
C LYS A 28 -32.47 -2.05 12.57
N LYS A 29 -33.36 -1.08 12.79
CA LYS A 29 -33.97 -0.18 11.77
C LYS A 29 -32.99 0.28 10.67
N PRO A 30 -33.45 0.36 9.40
CA PRO A 30 -32.63 0.89 8.32
C PRO A 30 -32.37 2.39 8.50
N MET A 31 -31.11 2.76 8.76
CA MET A 31 -30.69 4.15 8.75
C MET A 31 -30.65 4.69 7.32
N LYS A 32 -31.40 5.78 7.10
CA LYS A 32 -31.58 6.39 5.78
C LYS A 32 -30.26 6.93 5.22
N ILE A 33 -29.77 6.27 4.17
CA ILE A 33 -28.80 6.80 3.21
C ILE A 33 -29.24 8.19 2.71
N HIS A 34 -28.62 9.24 3.25
CA HIS A 34 -28.73 10.59 2.70
C HIS A 34 -27.54 10.81 1.76
N SER A 35 -27.73 10.39 0.51
CA SER A 35 -26.82 10.67 -0.59
C SER A 35 -26.74 12.18 -0.85
N ASN A 36 -25.84 12.86 -0.17
CA ASN A 36 -25.50 14.25 -0.48
C ASN A 36 -24.21 14.28 -1.30
N SER A 37 -24.37 13.94 -2.58
CA SER A 37 -23.33 14.00 -3.61
C SER A 37 -22.84 15.42 -3.81
N LYS A 38 -21.88 15.86 -2.96
CA LYS A 38 -21.14 17.09 -3.21
C LYS A 38 -20.29 16.87 -4.47
N PRO A 39 -20.38 17.76 -5.48
CA PRO A 39 -19.64 17.58 -6.72
C PRO A 39 -18.14 17.63 -6.44
N VAL A 40 -17.42 16.58 -6.85
CA VAL A 40 -15.95 16.53 -6.81
C VAL A 40 -15.41 17.77 -7.54
N PRO A 41 -14.62 18.64 -6.88
CA PRO A 41 -14.04 19.78 -7.56
C PRO A 41 -13.00 19.31 -8.56
N LYS A 42 -13.31 19.41 -9.86
CA LYS A 42 -12.35 19.26 -10.97
C LYS A 42 -11.25 20.34 -10.86
N LYS A 43 -10.25 20.12 -10.02
CA LYS A 43 -9.01 20.90 -9.95
C LYS A 43 -8.08 20.43 -11.09
N THR A 44 -8.45 20.67 -12.34
CA THR A 44 -7.83 21.76 -13.14
C THR A 44 -6.38 22.04 -12.76
N SER A 45 -5.48 21.65 -13.66
CA SER A 45 -4.07 22.03 -13.66
C SER A 45 -3.91 23.53 -13.39
N ARG A 46 -3.22 23.84 -12.29
CA ARG A 46 -2.56 25.12 -12.04
C ARG A 46 -1.22 24.81 -11.41
N SER A 47 -0.15 25.03 -12.16
CA SER A 47 1.22 24.87 -11.69
C SER A 47 1.43 25.65 -10.39
N MET A 48 1.78 24.95 -9.31
CA MET A 48 2.29 25.60 -8.10
C MET A 48 3.66 26.21 -8.38
N PRO A 49 4.08 27.27 -7.65
CA PRO A 49 5.37 27.91 -7.86
C PRO A 49 6.51 26.89 -7.74
N VAL A 50 7.50 27.03 -8.61
CA VAL A 50 8.64 26.11 -8.73
C VAL A 50 9.56 26.24 -7.51
N MET A 51 9.19 25.60 -6.41
CA MET A 51 10.13 25.21 -5.37
C MET A 51 10.74 23.87 -5.79
N SER A 52 12.03 23.89 -6.11
CA SER A 52 12.80 22.74 -6.58
C SER A 52 12.63 21.55 -5.61
N SER A 53 11.85 20.53 -5.99
CA SER A 53 11.72 19.32 -5.15
C SER A 53 13.03 18.54 -5.23
N LYS A 54 13.86 18.73 -4.20
CA LYS A 54 15.18 18.11 -4.04
C LYS A 54 15.13 16.59 -4.18
N PHE A 55 14.01 16.00 -3.77
CA PHE A 55 13.69 14.59 -3.89
C PHE A 55 12.65 14.40 -5.01
N LYS A 56 12.93 13.46 -5.93
CA LYS A 56 12.06 13.02 -7.03
C LYS A 56 12.60 11.72 -7.67
N GLY A 57 11.76 10.99 -8.40
CA GLY A 57 12.15 9.82 -9.17
C GLY A 57 12.79 8.75 -8.29
N LYS A 58 13.97 8.23 -8.66
CA LYS A 58 14.65 7.16 -7.89
C LYS A 58 14.86 7.48 -6.40
N ALA A 59 15.01 8.75 -6.03
CA ALA A 59 15.13 9.12 -4.61
C ALA A 59 13.84 8.85 -3.82
N THR A 60 12.69 9.10 -4.43
CA THR A 60 11.33 8.91 -3.89
C THR A 60 10.70 7.59 -4.35
N LYS A 61 11.50 6.68 -4.94
CA LYS A 61 11.07 5.42 -5.56
C LYS A 61 9.97 5.58 -6.62
N TYR A 62 9.82 6.80 -7.16
CA TYR A 62 8.76 7.24 -8.06
C TYR A 62 7.34 7.28 -7.46
N GLU A 63 7.18 7.05 -6.14
CA GLU A 63 5.92 7.16 -5.38
C GLU A 63 5.27 8.57 -5.47
N ASP A 64 6.01 9.56 -5.96
CA ASP A 64 5.56 10.93 -6.23
C ASP A 64 5.04 11.17 -7.67
N ALA A 65 4.85 10.11 -8.47
CA ALA A 65 4.42 10.16 -9.87
C ALA A 65 3.33 9.12 -10.19
N PHE A 66 2.40 9.48 -11.07
CA PHE A 66 1.38 8.56 -11.60
C PHE A 66 1.97 7.56 -12.61
N TRP A 67 1.33 6.41 -12.74
CA TRP A 67 1.73 5.29 -13.62
C TRP A 67 1.96 5.72 -15.08
N ASP A 68 1.13 6.62 -15.59
CA ASP A 68 1.25 7.12 -16.97
C ASP A 68 2.51 7.98 -17.15
N ASP A 69 2.94 8.71 -16.11
CA ASP A 69 4.12 9.58 -16.08
C ASP A 69 5.44 8.80 -15.82
N LEU A 70 5.35 7.53 -15.40
CA LEU A 70 6.53 6.68 -15.17
C LEU A 70 7.30 6.41 -16.48
N PRO A 71 8.65 6.51 -16.49
CA PRO A 71 9.46 5.98 -17.57
C PRO A 71 9.16 4.48 -17.79
N SER A 72 9.23 4.00 -19.05
CA SER A 72 8.87 2.62 -19.37
C SER A 72 9.62 1.59 -18.53
N THR A 73 10.93 1.80 -18.32
CA THR A 73 11.79 0.92 -17.50
C THR A 73 11.36 0.86 -16.03
N ILE A 74 10.80 1.95 -15.48
CA ILE A 74 10.30 2.01 -14.11
C ILE A 74 8.95 1.30 -14.00
N ARG A 75 8.10 1.49 -15.00
CA ARG A 75 6.80 0.81 -15.12
C ARG A 75 6.94 -0.70 -15.29
N GLU A 76 7.92 -1.13 -16.09
CA GLU A 76 8.31 -2.53 -16.25
C GLU A 76 8.83 -3.11 -14.91
N ALA A 77 9.66 -2.37 -14.17
CA ALA A 77 10.11 -2.78 -12.83
C ALA A 77 8.94 -2.87 -11.82
N ALA A 78 8.05 -1.88 -11.78
CA ALA A 78 6.84 -1.93 -10.95
C ALA A 78 5.95 -3.14 -11.31
N THR A 79 5.81 -3.45 -12.61
CA THR A 79 5.08 -4.64 -13.09
C THR A 79 5.72 -5.94 -12.62
N VAL A 80 7.05 -6.02 -12.55
CA VAL A 80 7.78 -7.19 -12.01
C VAL A 80 7.53 -7.39 -10.52
N LEU A 81 7.37 -6.31 -9.75
CA LEU A 81 6.97 -6.36 -8.33
C LEU A 81 5.49 -6.72 -8.13
N GLY A 82 4.69 -6.75 -9.21
CA GLY A 82 3.26 -7.05 -9.16
C GLY A 82 2.35 -5.82 -9.09
N PHE A 83 2.89 -4.60 -9.25
CA PHE A 83 2.06 -3.42 -9.47
C PHE A 83 1.47 -3.40 -10.88
N ASP A 84 0.26 -2.87 -10.97
CA ASP A 84 -0.37 -2.41 -12.20
C ASP A 84 -0.77 -0.93 -12.05
N LYS A 85 -1.49 -0.38 -13.04
CA LYS A 85 -1.95 1.01 -12.96
C LYS A 85 -2.88 1.27 -11.79
N GLU A 86 -3.78 0.34 -11.47
CA GLU A 86 -4.81 0.55 -10.45
C GLU A 86 -4.19 0.55 -9.06
N SER A 87 -3.32 -0.43 -8.79
CA SER A 87 -2.52 -0.51 -7.56
C SER A 87 -1.48 0.60 -7.46
N TRP A 88 -0.84 1.04 -8.54
CA TRP A 88 0.10 2.17 -8.46
C TRP A 88 -0.63 3.49 -8.17
N ASP A 89 -1.61 3.88 -8.99
CA ASP A 89 -2.24 5.21 -8.91
C ASP A 89 -3.17 5.39 -7.70
N ASN A 90 -3.72 4.30 -7.13
CA ASN A 90 -4.65 4.35 -6.00
C ASN A 90 -4.03 3.86 -4.68
N TYR A 91 -2.71 3.59 -4.67
CA TYR A 91 -2.01 2.89 -3.61
C TYR A 91 -2.63 1.49 -3.37
N GLY A 92 -2.01 0.46 -3.90
CA GLY A 92 -2.36 -0.95 -3.72
C GLY A 92 -1.18 -1.74 -3.17
N TRP A 93 -1.46 -2.88 -2.56
CA TRP A 93 -0.45 -3.75 -1.96
C TRP A 93 -0.15 -4.91 -2.91
N PRO A 94 1.00 -4.94 -3.62
CA PRO A 94 1.38 -6.06 -4.47
C PRO A 94 1.98 -7.21 -3.65
N GLU A 95 2.06 -8.40 -4.25
CA GLU A 95 2.62 -9.60 -3.60
C GLU A 95 4.09 -9.42 -3.15
N SER A 96 4.87 -8.55 -3.79
CA SER A 96 6.26 -8.33 -3.38
C SER A 96 6.38 -7.68 -2.00
N GLU A 97 5.46 -6.79 -1.60
CA GLU A 97 5.52 -6.10 -0.30
C GLU A 97 5.26 -7.05 0.89
N GLU A 98 4.76 -8.28 0.64
CA GLU A 98 4.69 -9.34 1.65
C GLU A 98 6.04 -10.06 1.88
N LYS A 99 7.07 -9.76 1.06
CA LYS A 99 8.37 -10.45 1.05
C LYS A 99 9.46 -9.57 1.65
N SER A 100 10.31 -10.16 2.50
CA SER A 100 11.57 -9.52 2.88
C SER A 100 12.51 -9.41 1.67
N TRP A 101 13.51 -8.53 1.73
CA TRP A 101 14.47 -8.37 0.62
C TRP A 101 15.19 -9.68 0.24
N GLU A 102 15.43 -10.58 1.20
CA GLU A 102 16.05 -11.87 0.96
C GLU A 102 15.09 -12.87 0.27
N ASP A 103 13.80 -12.79 0.56
CA ASP A 103 12.74 -13.63 -0.04
C ASP A 103 12.33 -13.18 -1.46
N LEU A 104 12.61 -11.91 -1.83
CA LEU A 104 12.47 -11.44 -3.21
C LEU A 104 13.32 -12.28 -4.17
N THR A 105 12.74 -12.68 -5.30
CA THR A 105 13.49 -13.33 -6.37
C THR A 105 14.56 -12.37 -6.93
N PRO A 106 15.61 -12.88 -7.61
CA PRO A 106 16.62 -12.01 -8.23
C PRO A 106 16.06 -10.99 -9.24
N ILE A 107 14.90 -11.28 -9.84
CA ILE A 107 14.23 -10.39 -10.80
C ILE A 107 13.46 -9.29 -10.05
N GLU A 108 12.72 -9.65 -8.99
CA GLU A 108 12.06 -8.69 -8.09
C GLU A 108 13.08 -7.75 -7.42
N ARG A 109 14.19 -8.26 -6.86
CA ARG A 109 15.26 -7.42 -6.29
C ARG A 109 15.80 -6.40 -7.30
N ASN A 110 16.14 -6.84 -8.51
CA ASN A 110 16.63 -5.93 -9.55
C ASN A 110 15.57 -4.89 -9.96
N ALA A 111 14.28 -5.21 -9.88
CA ALA A 111 13.19 -4.26 -10.09
C ALA A 111 13.06 -3.24 -8.95
N ALA A 112 13.13 -3.69 -7.69
CA ALA A 112 13.16 -2.82 -6.51
C ALA A 112 14.39 -1.86 -6.55
N GLU A 113 15.56 -2.39 -6.87
CA GLU A 113 16.79 -1.60 -7.12
C GLU A 113 16.62 -0.62 -8.28
N THR A 114 15.85 -0.96 -9.32
CA THR A 114 15.57 -0.08 -10.47
C THR A 114 14.68 1.10 -10.06
N LEU A 115 13.64 0.82 -9.26
CA LEU A 115 12.74 1.83 -8.68
C LEU A 115 13.47 2.78 -7.73
N GLY A 116 14.39 2.27 -6.90
CA GLY A 116 15.15 3.08 -5.95
C GLY A 116 15.23 2.53 -4.53
N TYR A 117 14.73 1.32 -4.31
CA TYR A 117 14.90 0.63 -3.04
C TYR A 117 16.28 0.01 -2.93
N ASP A 118 16.82 0.04 -1.72
CA ASP A 118 17.83 -0.88 -1.21
C ASP A 118 17.23 -1.71 -0.07
N ILE A 119 17.89 -2.81 0.31
CA ILE A 119 17.52 -3.71 1.42
C ILE A 119 17.07 -2.97 2.69
N THR A 120 17.77 -1.89 3.04
CA THR A 120 17.52 -1.15 4.28
C THR A 120 16.31 -0.22 4.14
N SER A 121 16.10 0.40 2.98
CA SER A 121 14.86 1.15 2.71
C SER A 121 13.62 0.25 2.57
N TRP A 122 13.81 -1.00 2.10
CA TRP A 122 12.74 -1.98 1.87
C TRP A 122 12.26 -2.59 3.19
N ASP A 123 13.14 -3.31 3.90
CA ASP A 123 12.75 -4.04 5.11
C ASP A 123 12.47 -3.07 6.28
N THR A 124 13.44 -2.19 6.60
CA THR A 124 13.49 -1.46 7.89
C THR A 124 13.25 0.04 7.78
N LYS A 125 13.20 0.61 6.57
CA LYS A 125 13.10 2.06 6.32
C LYS A 125 14.26 2.83 7.00
N TYR A 126 15.42 2.17 7.09
CA TYR A 126 16.64 2.56 7.82
C TYR A 126 16.58 2.55 9.36
N SER A 127 15.52 2.05 10.01
CA SER A 127 15.44 1.99 11.48
C SER A 127 16.51 1.09 12.13
N ASP A 128 17.09 0.13 11.40
CA ASP A 128 18.18 -0.72 11.89
C ASP A 128 19.58 -0.07 11.77
N LYS A 129 19.66 1.18 11.28
CA LYS A 129 20.91 1.92 11.13
C LYS A 129 21.00 3.04 12.16
N ASN A 130 22.14 3.14 12.84
CA ASN A 130 22.48 4.36 13.55
C ASN A 130 22.54 5.52 12.55
N TRP A 131 22.23 6.74 13.00
CA TRP A 131 22.28 7.95 12.21
C TRP A 131 23.60 8.07 11.46
N ALA A 132 24.74 7.74 12.08
CA ALA A 132 26.06 7.75 11.45
C ALA A 132 26.08 7.04 10.08
N ASP A 133 25.45 5.87 9.98
CA ASP A 133 25.48 4.96 8.83
C ASP A 133 24.40 5.28 7.77
N VAL A 134 23.39 6.08 8.11
CA VAL A 134 22.31 6.49 7.18
C VAL A 134 22.87 7.27 5.97
N PRO A 135 22.49 6.95 4.72
CA PRO A 135 22.98 7.68 3.54
C PRO A 135 22.67 9.18 3.59
N LYS A 136 23.55 10.02 3.01
CA LYS A 136 23.45 11.49 3.11
C LYS A 136 22.11 12.04 2.57
N ASN A 137 21.61 11.50 1.46
CA ASN A 137 20.32 11.89 0.88
C ASN A 137 19.14 11.55 1.81
N VAL A 138 19.22 10.42 2.52
CA VAL A 138 18.20 9.97 3.47
C VAL A 138 18.25 10.82 4.73
N LYS A 139 19.44 11.10 5.29
CA LYS A 139 19.63 12.08 6.38
C LYS A 139 19.01 13.44 6.03
N GLU A 140 19.30 13.96 4.83
CA GLU A 140 18.78 15.26 4.38
C GLU A 140 17.26 15.28 4.22
N ALA A 141 16.63 14.13 3.89
CA ALA A 141 15.19 13.98 3.87
C ALA A 141 14.61 13.90 5.29
N ALA A 142 15.17 13.03 6.15
CA ALA A 142 14.79 12.88 7.54
C ALA A 142 14.86 14.22 8.33
N MET A 143 15.95 14.98 8.16
CA MET A 143 16.07 16.33 8.74
C MET A 143 15.01 17.31 8.24
N SER A 144 14.56 17.19 6.98
CA SER A 144 13.54 18.08 6.43
C SER A 144 12.14 17.86 7.01
N VAL A 145 11.92 16.71 7.65
CA VAL A 145 10.69 16.34 8.37
C VAL A 145 10.85 16.30 9.90
N GLY A 146 11.99 16.78 10.41
CA GLY A 146 12.20 17.02 11.84
C GLY A 146 12.99 15.94 12.59
N PHE A 147 13.48 14.87 11.94
CA PHE A 147 14.42 13.96 12.60
C PHE A 147 15.73 14.67 12.95
N THR A 148 16.21 14.43 14.16
CA THR A 148 17.57 14.73 14.61
C THR A 148 18.32 13.41 14.82
N GLN A 149 19.65 13.47 14.96
CA GLN A 149 20.41 12.29 15.38
C GLN A 149 19.90 11.72 16.71
N GLU A 150 19.57 12.57 17.68
CA GLU A 150 19.08 12.15 19.00
C GLU A 150 17.73 11.44 18.90
N LEU A 151 16.81 11.91 18.06
CA LEU A 151 15.54 11.22 17.84
C LEU A 151 15.77 9.88 17.13
N TRP A 152 16.62 9.87 16.11
CA TRP A 152 16.92 8.69 15.30
C TRP A 152 17.61 7.57 16.10
N ASP A 153 18.71 7.87 16.79
CA ASP A 153 19.51 6.90 17.55
C ASP A 153 18.79 6.41 18.83
N ASN A 154 17.63 6.97 19.19
CA ASN A 154 16.78 6.56 20.31
C ASN A 154 15.37 6.10 19.85
N ASP A 155 15.21 5.64 18.60
CA ASP A 155 13.96 5.09 18.04
C ASP A 155 12.72 6.01 18.26
N SER A 156 12.94 7.33 18.26
CA SER A 156 11.94 8.32 18.67
C SER A 156 11.37 9.09 17.47
N TRP A 157 10.05 9.17 17.39
CA TRP A 157 9.36 9.84 16.29
C TRP A 157 9.31 11.37 16.48
N PRO A 158 9.57 12.20 15.45
CA PRO A 158 9.45 13.64 15.56
C PRO A 158 7.98 14.07 15.62
N GLU A 159 7.63 14.97 16.54
CA GLU A 159 6.24 15.46 16.73
C GLU A 159 5.61 16.02 15.44
N GLY A 160 6.41 16.59 14.54
CA GLY A 160 5.96 17.13 13.25
C GLY A 160 5.43 16.08 12.26
N LEU A 161 5.72 14.80 12.49
CA LEU A 161 5.23 13.65 11.70
C LEU A 161 4.13 12.86 12.42
N ASN A 162 3.59 13.35 13.53
CA ASN A 162 2.39 12.76 14.14
C ASN A 162 1.12 13.23 13.39
N LYS A 163 0.97 12.74 12.15
CA LYS A 163 -0.06 13.12 11.17
C LYS A 163 -0.42 11.92 10.29
N ASP A 164 -1.69 11.81 9.91
CA ASP A 164 -2.15 10.91 8.84
C ASP A 164 -1.46 11.24 7.51
N TRP A 165 -1.31 10.28 6.60
CA TRP A 165 -0.58 10.50 5.34
C TRP A 165 -1.14 11.66 4.50
N ASP A 166 -2.46 11.84 4.52
CA ASP A 166 -3.14 12.88 3.75
C ASP A 166 -3.04 14.29 4.38
N ASP A 167 -2.59 14.40 5.63
CA ASP A 167 -2.28 15.65 6.33
C ASP A 167 -0.80 16.06 6.21
N LEU A 168 0.06 15.18 5.66
CA LEU A 168 1.43 15.53 5.27
C LEU A 168 1.43 16.50 4.08
N THR A 169 2.29 17.52 4.12
CA THR A 169 2.54 18.35 2.93
C THR A 169 3.23 17.53 1.82
N PRO A 170 3.10 17.91 0.54
CA PRO A 170 3.79 17.21 -0.55
C PRO A 170 5.33 17.20 -0.44
N ALA A 171 5.91 18.07 0.39
CA ALA A 171 7.34 18.04 0.70
C ALA A 171 7.67 17.00 1.77
N GLU A 172 6.83 16.87 2.81
CA GLU A 172 6.96 15.84 3.85
C GLU A 172 6.73 14.45 3.25
N GLN A 173 5.68 14.24 2.45
CA GLN A 173 5.42 12.99 1.72
C GLN A 173 6.65 12.55 0.89
N LYS A 174 7.19 13.44 0.06
CA LYS A 174 8.41 13.17 -0.71
C LYS A 174 9.60 12.81 0.17
N ALA A 175 9.76 13.44 1.34
CA ALA A 175 10.87 13.13 2.23
C ALA A 175 10.72 11.75 2.90
N VAL A 176 9.51 11.34 3.29
CA VAL A 176 9.28 10.00 3.86
C VAL A 176 9.34 8.89 2.80
N MET A 177 9.01 9.20 1.53
CA MET A 177 9.33 8.32 0.40
C MET A 177 10.85 8.08 0.23
N VAL A 178 11.71 9.06 0.55
CA VAL A 178 13.17 8.84 0.54
C VAL A 178 13.61 7.86 1.63
N LEU A 179 12.94 7.85 2.78
CA LEU A 179 13.16 6.88 3.86
C LEU A 179 12.70 5.47 3.46
N GLY A 180 11.65 5.36 2.63
CA GLY A 180 11.05 4.09 2.20
C GLY A 180 9.59 3.92 2.60
N TYR A 181 8.96 4.95 3.18
CA TYR A 181 7.54 4.96 3.46
C TYR A 181 6.71 5.27 2.19
N ASN A 182 5.69 4.46 1.95
CA ASN A 182 4.60 4.74 1.03
C ASN A 182 3.30 4.91 1.84
N LYS A 183 2.16 5.20 1.19
CA LYS A 183 0.90 5.45 1.89
C LYS A 183 0.41 4.27 2.74
N TRP A 184 0.70 3.03 2.35
CA TRP A 184 0.30 1.84 3.13
C TRP A 184 1.18 1.60 4.35
N ALA A 185 2.49 1.87 4.23
CA ALA A 185 3.45 1.63 5.29
C ALA A 185 3.53 2.79 6.33
N TRP A 186 2.61 3.76 6.27
CA TRP A 186 2.61 4.97 7.10
C TRP A 186 1.69 4.91 8.33
N GLU A 187 0.58 4.15 8.24
CA GLU A 187 -0.50 4.10 9.23
C GLU A 187 -0.24 3.10 10.38
#